data_AF-A0A7X7WCI1-F1
#
_entry.id   AF-A0A7X7WCI1-F1
#
_cell.length_a   1.000
_cell.length_b   1.000
_cell.length_c   1.000
_cell.angle_alpha   90.00
_cell.angle_beta   90.00
_cell.angle_gamma   90.00
#
_symmetry.space_group_name_H-M   'P 1'
#
loop_
_entity.id
_entity.type
_entity.pdbx_description
1 polymer ?
#
loop_
_entity_poly.entity_id
_entity_poly.type
_entity_poly.pdbx_seq_one_letter_code
_entity_poly.pdbx_strand_id
1 'polypeptide(L)'
;MKYSERIKFAVSAAVFGSAWGALEAFMGSYLHMLNIPFRGAIMAGIACVLMSSGRAFAPYKFVTLSAASVACLIKLVGIGAFKLGPMAGILIEGIIAEIVFLLFGLNSFSVFTASFAVCFEGIPHFFITSWIMYGGGIFETYLIVIEKTASVLGLPKDSYMAVLFLWIAGHAAAGFFFGKVSSASVKKLKNEI
;
A
#
# COMPACT_ATOMS: atom_id res chain seq x y z
N MET A 1 17.27 -11.37 21.41
CA MET A 1 17.83 -11.73 20.10
C MET A 1 19.32 -11.96 20.21
N LYS A 2 19.80 -13.11 19.71
CA LYS A 2 21.22 -13.42 19.50
C LYS A 2 21.82 -12.49 18.43
N TYR A 3 23.14 -12.37 18.40
CA TYR A 3 23.84 -11.48 17.44
C TYR A 3 23.52 -11.83 15.97
N SER A 4 23.49 -13.13 15.63
CA SER A 4 23.12 -13.60 14.29
C SER A 4 21.68 -13.22 13.89
N GLU A 5 20.76 -13.21 14.83
CA GLU A 5 19.36 -12.81 14.60
C GLU A 5 19.27 -11.30 14.31
N ARG A 6 20.07 -10.48 15.01
CA ARG A 6 20.13 -9.02 14.78
C ARG A 6 20.64 -8.71 13.38
N ILE A 7 21.64 -9.44 12.90
CA ILE A 7 22.14 -9.29 11.53
C ILE A 7 21.04 -9.66 10.53
N LYS A 8 20.39 -10.83 10.68
CA LYS A 8 19.31 -11.25 9.77
C LYS A 8 18.15 -10.24 9.73
N PHE A 9 17.78 -9.69 10.89
CA PHE A 9 16.78 -8.64 11.00
C PHE A 9 17.19 -7.39 10.21
N ALA A 10 18.37 -6.85 10.48
CA ALA A 10 18.85 -5.61 9.85
C ALA A 10 19.00 -5.77 8.33
N VAL A 11 19.58 -6.89 7.88
CA VAL A 11 19.73 -7.20 6.45
C VAL A 11 18.36 -7.31 5.78
N SER A 12 17.40 -8.01 6.38
CA SER A 12 16.07 -8.14 5.79
C SER A 12 15.34 -6.80 5.72
N ALA A 13 15.37 -6.01 6.80
CA ALA A 13 14.78 -4.68 6.80
C ALA A 13 15.42 -3.75 5.75
N ALA A 14 16.75 -3.76 5.65
CA ALA A 14 17.48 -2.93 4.69
C ALA A 14 17.23 -3.36 3.24
N VAL A 15 17.32 -4.66 2.92
CA VAL A 15 17.17 -5.17 1.55
C VAL A 15 15.74 -5.00 1.05
N PHE A 16 14.74 -5.48 1.80
CA PHE A 16 13.34 -5.38 1.37
C PHE A 16 12.82 -3.93 1.45
N GLY A 17 13.24 -3.17 2.46
CA GLY A 17 12.90 -1.76 2.58
C GLY A 17 13.50 -0.90 1.46
N SER A 18 14.76 -1.18 1.07
CA SER A 18 15.37 -0.46 -0.04
C SER A 18 14.81 -0.83 -1.41
N ALA A 19 14.51 -2.11 -1.64
CA ALA A 19 13.78 -2.53 -2.82
C ALA A 19 12.42 -1.82 -2.92
N TRP A 20 11.65 -1.76 -1.82
CA TRP A 20 10.37 -1.06 -1.80
C TRP A 20 10.55 0.44 -2.05
N GLY A 21 11.43 1.11 -1.31
CA GLY A 21 11.69 2.54 -1.49
C GLY A 21 12.13 2.90 -2.91
N ALA A 22 12.96 2.05 -3.54
CA ALA A 22 13.36 2.23 -4.93
C ALA A 22 12.17 2.07 -5.90
N LEU A 23 11.36 1.01 -5.77
CA LEU A 23 10.17 0.84 -6.59
C LEU A 23 9.21 2.03 -6.42
N GLU A 24 9.05 2.51 -5.20
CA GLU A 24 8.21 3.67 -4.89
C GLU A 24 8.73 4.97 -5.53
N ALA A 25 10.05 5.14 -5.64
CA ALA A 25 10.65 6.28 -6.35
C ALA A 25 10.50 6.16 -7.88
N PHE A 26 10.80 4.98 -8.45
CA PHE A 26 10.75 4.77 -9.90
C PHE A 26 9.33 4.51 -10.40
N MET A 27 8.73 3.36 -10.04
CA MET A 27 7.41 2.97 -10.52
C MET A 27 6.34 3.98 -10.13
N GLY A 28 6.41 4.54 -8.92
CA GLY A 28 5.48 5.59 -8.49
C GLY A 28 5.48 6.79 -9.44
N SER A 29 6.66 7.20 -9.92
CA SER A 29 6.81 8.30 -10.90
C SER A 29 6.30 7.91 -12.29
N TYR A 30 6.61 6.71 -12.76
CA TYR A 30 6.13 6.22 -14.06
C TYR A 30 4.61 6.04 -14.10
N LEU A 31 4.01 5.45 -13.07
CA LEU A 31 2.56 5.29 -12.97
C LEU A 31 1.85 6.64 -12.92
N HIS A 32 2.48 7.64 -12.29
CA HIS A 32 1.95 9.00 -12.30
C HIS A 32 2.01 9.63 -13.69
N MET A 33 3.11 9.44 -14.42
CA MET A 33 3.29 9.95 -15.77
C MET A 33 2.31 9.31 -16.78
N LEU A 34 2.04 8.01 -16.63
CA LEU A 34 1.11 7.25 -17.48
C LEU A 34 -0.37 7.41 -17.08
N ASN A 35 -0.68 8.18 -16.03
CA ASN A 35 -2.03 8.33 -15.47
C ASN A 35 -2.76 6.99 -15.23
N ILE A 36 -2.02 5.97 -14.77
CA ILE A 36 -2.60 4.65 -14.50
C ILE A 36 -3.57 4.77 -13.32
N PRO A 37 -4.84 4.31 -13.48
CA PRO A 37 -5.80 4.30 -12.39
C PRO A 37 -5.36 3.32 -11.30
N PHE A 38 -5.77 3.55 -10.05
CA PHE A 38 -5.46 2.69 -8.91
C PHE A 38 -3.96 2.51 -8.62
N ARG A 39 -3.11 3.43 -9.06
CA ARG A 39 -1.65 3.39 -8.82
C ARG A 39 -1.29 3.13 -7.35
N GLY A 40 -2.01 3.73 -6.40
CA GLY A 40 -1.79 3.51 -4.97
C GLY A 40 -2.00 2.05 -4.59
N ALA A 41 -3.15 1.46 -4.96
CA ALA A 41 -3.44 0.05 -4.70
C ALA A 41 -2.42 -0.91 -5.34
N ILE A 42 -1.94 -0.59 -6.55
CA ILE A 42 -0.91 -1.38 -7.24
C ILE A 42 0.42 -1.32 -6.47
N MET A 43 0.87 -0.13 -6.08
CA MET A 43 2.10 0.05 -5.32
C MET A 43 2.03 -0.61 -3.94
N ALA A 44 0.90 -0.44 -3.24
CA ALA A 44 0.59 -1.08 -1.97
C ALA A 44 0.65 -2.63 -2.08
N GLY A 45 0.10 -3.17 -3.18
CA GLY A 45 0.15 -4.60 -3.47
C GLY A 45 1.58 -5.12 -3.68
N ILE A 46 2.40 -4.39 -4.44
CA ILE A 46 3.83 -4.71 -4.65
C ILE A 46 4.59 -4.62 -3.32
N ALA A 47 4.31 -3.61 -2.51
CA ALA A 47 4.88 -3.46 -1.17
C ALA A 47 4.58 -4.69 -0.30
N CYS A 48 3.34 -5.18 -0.33
CA CYS A 48 2.97 -6.40 0.40
C CYS A 48 3.72 -7.64 -0.06
N VAL A 49 4.04 -7.78 -1.35
CA VAL A 49 4.89 -8.89 -1.84
C VAL A 49 6.28 -8.81 -1.20
N LEU A 50 6.88 -7.62 -1.16
CA LEU A 50 8.20 -7.41 -0.55
C LEU A 50 8.18 -7.61 0.96
N MET A 51 7.22 -7.02 1.65
CA MET A 51 7.04 -7.11 3.10
C MET A 51 6.83 -8.56 3.55
N SER A 52 5.94 -9.30 2.88
CA SER A 52 5.67 -10.70 3.20
C SER A 52 6.87 -11.61 2.91
N SER A 53 7.60 -11.34 1.83
CA SER A 53 8.87 -12.03 1.51
C SER A 53 9.93 -11.76 2.57
N GLY A 54 10.12 -10.50 2.97
CA GLY A 54 11.07 -10.13 4.03
C GLY A 54 10.73 -10.76 5.38
N ARG A 55 9.44 -10.83 5.73
CA ARG A 55 8.97 -11.54 6.92
C ARG A 55 9.20 -13.06 6.84
N ALA A 56 9.21 -13.65 5.64
CA ALA A 56 9.53 -15.06 5.44
C ALA A 56 11.02 -15.35 5.67
N PHE A 57 11.92 -14.49 5.18
CA PHE A 57 13.36 -14.62 5.41
C PHE A 57 13.76 -14.36 6.86
N ALA A 58 13.13 -13.39 7.51
CA ALA A 58 13.39 -13.02 8.88
C ALA A 58 12.07 -13.01 9.67
N PRO A 59 11.63 -14.14 10.25
CA PRO A 59 10.35 -14.25 10.96
C PRO A 59 10.39 -13.61 12.36
N TYR A 60 10.95 -12.40 12.47
CA TYR A 60 11.04 -11.63 13.70
C TYR A 60 9.98 -10.52 13.72
N LYS A 61 9.54 -10.15 14.92
CA LYS A 61 8.61 -9.03 15.14
C LYS A 61 9.24 -7.73 14.64
N PHE A 62 8.44 -6.84 14.08
CA PHE A 62 8.81 -5.50 13.61
C PHE A 62 9.76 -5.42 12.40
N VAL A 63 10.12 -6.56 11.78
CA VAL A 63 10.95 -6.52 10.57
C VAL A 63 10.22 -5.83 9.41
N THR A 64 8.90 -6.03 9.32
CA THR A 64 8.04 -5.45 8.28
C THR A 64 7.96 -3.95 8.44
N LEU A 65 7.71 -3.50 9.67
CA LEU A 65 7.67 -2.08 10.00
C LEU A 65 9.04 -1.42 9.80
N SER A 66 10.13 -2.12 10.12
CA SER A 66 11.49 -1.61 9.89
C SER A 66 11.81 -1.48 8.41
N ALA A 67 11.37 -2.44 7.57
CA ALA A 67 11.46 -2.32 6.13
C ALA A 67 10.64 -1.13 5.60
N ALA A 68 9.43 -0.90 6.13
CA ALA A 68 8.61 0.28 5.79
C ALA A 68 9.31 1.60 6.17
N SER A 69 9.94 1.66 7.34
CA SER A 69 10.73 2.83 7.75
C SER A 69 11.90 3.09 6.81
N VAL A 70 12.63 2.05 6.40
CA VAL A 70 13.71 2.17 5.40
C VAL A 70 13.17 2.66 4.05
N ALA A 71 12.05 2.11 3.58
CA ALA A 71 11.40 2.54 2.34
C ALA A 71 10.98 4.02 2.41
N CYS A 72 10.40 4.44 3.53
CA CYS A 72 10.00 5.82 3.78
C CYS A 72 11.21 6.78 3.79
N LEU A 73 12.32 6.39 4.42
CA LEU A 73 13.56 7.18 4.40
C LEU A 73 14.12 7.33 2.98
N ILE A 74 14.08 6.26 2.17
CA ILE A 74 14.51 6.31 0.77
C ILE A 74 13.59 7.22 -0.05
N LYS A 75 12.28 7.16 0.18
CA LYS A 75 11.32 8.06 -0.46
C LYS A 75 11.55 9.52 -0.07
N LEU A 76 11.92 9.78 1.18
CA LEU A 76 12.23 11.12 1.69
C LEU A 76 13.44 11.74 0.97
N VAL A 77 14.50 10.97 0.74
CA VAL A 77 15.71 11.44 0.04
C VAL A 77 15.61 11.29 -1.49
N GLY A 78 14.54 10.67 -1.99
CA GLY A 78 14.35 10.34 -3.39
C GLY A 78 14.07 11.55 -4.29
N ILE A 79 14.23 11.34 -5.60
CA ILE A 79 14.00 12.37 -6.62
C ILE A 79 12.49 12.59 -6.77
N GLY A 80 12.04 13.81 -6.50
CA GLY A 80 10.64 14.22 -6.60
C GLY A 80 10.15 14.72 -5.25
N ALA A 81 10.07 16.05 -5.13
CA ALA A 81 9.63 16.87 -4.00
C ALA A 81 8.99 16.13 -2.80
N PHE A 82 9.37 16.55 -1.58
CA PHE A 82 8.79 16.08 -0.33
C PHE A 82 7.26 16.04 -0.38
N LYS A 83 6.67 14.84 -0.43
CA LYS A 83 5.23 14.60 -0.48
C LYS A 83 4.81 13.81 0.76
N LEU A 84 4.13 14.49 1.68
CA LEU A 84 3.66 13.91 2.94
C LEU A 84 2.71 12.71 2.74
N GLY A 85 1.84 12.75 1.72
CA GLY A 85 0.87 11.68 1.45
C GLY A 85 1.53 10.30 1.23
N PRO A 86 2.35 10.13 0.18
CA PRO A 86 3.06 8.88 -0.07
C PRO A 86 3.91 8.39 1.12
N MET A 87 4.57 9.30 1.85
CA MET A 87 5.35 8.91 3.03
C MET A 87 4.48 8.35 4.15
N ALA A 88 3.33 8.99 4.42
CA ALA A 88 2.36 8.49 5.38
C ALA A 88 1.79 7.14 4.92
N GLY A 89 1.52 6.98 3.62
CA GLY A 89 1.02 5.74 3.02
C GLY A 89 1.96 4.58 3.30
N ILE A 90 3.23 4.70 2.93
CA ILE A 90 4.26 3.66 3.17
C ILE A 90 4.26 3.21 4.65
N LEU A 91 4.23 4.16 5.59
CA LEU A 91 4.26 3.83 7.01
C LEU A 91 2.96 3.16 7.48
N ILE A 92 1.79 3.65 7.05
CA ILE A 92 0.49 3.07 7.41
C ILE A 92 0.38 1.66 6.83
N GLU A 93 0.76 1.45 5.58
CA GLU A 93 0.79 0.12 4.94
C GLU A 93 1.69 -0.85 5.71
N GLY A 94 2.89 -0.39 6.11
CA GLY A 94 3.80 -1.15 6.95
C GLY A 94 3.23 -1.52 8.32
N ILE A 95 2.52 -0.59 8.95
CA ILE A 95 1.83 -0.81 10.23
C ILE A 95 0.70 -1.83 10.07
N ILE A 96 -0.16 -1.68 9.06
CA ILE A 96 -1.26 -2.60 8.77
C ILE A 96 -0.71 -4.02 8.57
N ALA A 97 0.30 -4.18 7.71
CA ALA A 97 0.91 -5.47 7.45
C ALA A 97 1.55 -6.09 8.70
N GLU A 98 2.28 -5.29 9.49
CA GLU A 98 2.89 -5.76 10.74
C GLU A 98 1.83 -6.22 11.75
N ILE A 99 0.74 -5.45 11.94
CA ILE A 99 -0.36 -5.82 12.83
C ILE A 99 -0.95 -7.17 12.41
N VAL A 100 -1.26 -7.34 11.12
CA VAL A 100 -1.81 -8.61 10.60
C VAL A 100 -0.84 -9.77 10.85
N PHE A 101 0.46 -9.59 10.61
CA PHE A 101 1.46 -10.64 10.85
C PHE A 101 1.72 -10.92 12.34
N LEU A 102 1.52 -9.95 13.22
CA LEU A 102 1.62 -10.15 14.67
C LEU A 102 0.41 -10.91 15.21
N LEU A 103 -0.79 -10.64 14.70
CA LEU A 103 -2.03 -11.28 15.15
C LEU A 103 -2.15 -12.72 14.64
N PHE A 104 -1.85 -12.95 13.36
CA PHE A 104 -2.12 -14.23 12.71
C PHE A 104 -0.86 -15.04 12.40
N GLY A 105 0.34 -14.52 12.71
CA GLY A 105 1.61 -15.12 12.31
C GLY A 105 1.84 -15.03 10.80
N LEU A 106 2.86 -15.72 10.28
CA LEU A 106 3.15 -15.77 8.84
C LEU A 106 2.58 -17.04 8.20
N ASN A 107 1.39 -16.94 7.61
CA ASN A 107 0.74 -17.99 6.83
C ASN A 107 0.01 -17.38 5.62
N SER A 108 -0.53 -18.21 4.72
CA SER A 108 -1.18 -17.69 3.51
C SER A 108 -2.42 -16.85 3.80
N PHE A 109 -3.14 -17.15 4.87
CA PHE A 109 -4.29 -16.35 5.28
C PHE A 109 -3.85 -14.95 5.72
N SER A 110 -2.85 -14.82 6.58
CA SER A 110 -2.35 -13.53 7.04
C SER A 110 -1.71 -12.71 5.92
N VAL A 111 -0.97 -13.34 5.01
CA VAL A 111 -0.39 -12.67 3.83
C VAL A 111 -1.47 -12.15 2.87
N PHE A 112 -2.51 -12.96 2.63
CA PHE A 112 -3.64 -12.52 1.83
C PHE A 112 -4.37 -11.34 2.48
N THR A 113 -4.71 -11.46 3.77
CA THR A 113 -5.41 -10.44 4.54
C THR A 113 -4.60 -9.14 4.63
N ALA A 114 -3.29 -9.22 4.84
CA ALA A 114 -2.40 -8.06 4.85
C ALA A 114 -2.41 -7.35 3.49
N SER A 115 -2.26 -8.10 2.40
CA SER A 115 -2.28 -7.55 1.03
C SER A 115 -3.62 -6.89 0.71
N PHE A 116 -4.72 -7.53 1.12
CA PHE A 116 -6.05 -6.97 0.92
C PHE A 116 -6.23 -5.67 1.72
N ALA A 117 -5.89 -5.67 3.01
CA ALA A 117 -6.03 -4.50 3.88
C ALA A 117 -5.16 -3.32 3.43
N VAL A 118 -3.91 -3.58 3.04
CA VAL A 118 -2.97 -2.57 2.53
C VAL A 118 -3.47 -1.98 1.21
N CYS A 119 -3.96 -2.79 0.27
CA CYS A 119 -4.58 -2.25 -0.94
C CYS A 119 -5.85 -1.43 -0.64
N PHE A 120 -6.56 -1.67 0.46
CA PHE A 120 -7.73 -0.86 0.85
C PHE A 120 -7.38 0.45 1.54
N GLU A 121 -6.16 0.58 2.07
CA GLU A 121 -5.69 1.77 2.80
C GLU A 121 -5.85 3.05 1.98
N GLY A 122 -5.66 2.98 0.66
CA GLY A 122 -5.77 4.13 -0.23
C GLY A 122 -7.13 4.83 -0.20
N ILE A 123 -8.20 4.13 0.20
CA ILE A 123 -9.56 4.69 0.31
C ILE A 123 -9.65 5.70 1.47
N PRO A 124 -9.48 5.30 2.74
CA PRO A 124 -9.47 6.25 3.85
C PRO A 124 -8.34 7.26 3.73
N HIS A 125 -7.17 6.87 3.19
CA HIS A 125 -6.05 7.77 2.97
C HIS A 125 -6.44 8.98 2.12
N PHE A 126 -7.13 8.76 0.99
CA PHE A 126 -7.57 9.82 0.10
C PHE A 126 -8.47 10.83 0.81
N PHE A 127 -9.46 10.35 1.57
CA PHE A 127 -10.39 11.24 2.27
C PHE A 127 -9.74 11.98 3.43
N ILE A 128 -8.90 11.31 4.23
CA ILE A 128 -8.22 11.91 5.38
C ILE A 128 -7.23 12.98 4.90
N THR A 129 -6.41 12.68 3.89
CA THR A 129 -5.45 13.66 3.36
C THR A 129 -6.14 14.85 2.72
N SER A 130 -7.24 14.62 2.00
CA SER A 130 -8.02 15.72 1.40
C SER A 130 -8.66 16.60 2.46
N TRP A 131 -9.18 16.01 3.54
CA TRP A 131 -9.74 16.76 4.66
C TRP A 131 -8.67 17.58 5.39
N ILE A 132 -7.47 17.03 5.60
CA ILE A 132 -6.35 17.75 6.22
C ILE A 132 -5.87 18.90 5.33
N MET A 133 -5.77 18.70 4.02
CA MET A 133 -5.23 19.70 3.10
C MET A 133 -6.23 20.82 2.75
N TYR A 134 -7.51 20.47 2.61
CA TYR A 134 -8.53 21.37 2.06
C TYR A 134 -9.67 21.70 3.05
N GLY A 135 -9.68 21.08 4.23
CA GLY A 135 -10.71 21.27 5.26
C GLY A 135 -12.00 20.51 4.98
N GLY A 136 -13.02 20.74 5.83
CA GLY A 136 -14.33 20.08 5.73
C GLY A 136 -15.06 20.33 4.41
N GLY A 137 -14.96 21.54 3.87
CA GLY A 137 -15.64 21.99 2.65
C GLY A 137 -15.28 21.23 1.36
N ILE A 138 -14.26 20.37 1.42
CA ILE A 138 -13.81 19.59 0.26
C ILE A 138 -14.85 18.55 -0.16
N PHE A 139 -15.62 18.01 0.79
CA PHE A 139 -16.61 16.97 0.50
C PHE A 139 -17.80 17.55 -0.27
N GLU A 140 -18.26 18.75 0.07
CA GLU A 140 -19.26 19.48 -0.70
C GLU A 140 -18.75 19.78 -2.12
N THR A 141 -17.48 20.14 -2.24
CA THR A 141 -16.85 20.37 -3.55
C THR A 141 -16.86 19.11 -4.41
N TYR A 142 -16.57 17.93 -3.83
CA TYR A 142 -16.65 16.66 -4.55
C TYR A 142 -18.06 16.37 -5.04
N LEU A 143 -19.08 16.57 -4.20
CA LEU A 143 -20.48 16.37 -4.58
C LEU A 143 -20.88 17.30 -5.73
N ILE A 144 -20.54 18.60 -5.64
CA ILE A 144 -20.83 19.57 -6.69
C ILE A 144 -20.18 19.17 -8.03
N VAL A 145 -18.91 18.74 -8.00
CA VAL A 145 -18.20 18.30 -9.22
C VAL A 145 -18.86 17.06 -9.82
N ILE A 146 -19.26 16.10 -8.99
CA ILE A 146 -19.89 14.87 -9.47
C ILE A 146 -21.28 15.17 -10.05
N GLU A 147 -22.10 15.98 -9.39
CA GLU A 147 -23.42 16.39 -9.90
C GLU A 147 -23.30 17.15 -11.23
N LYS A 148 -22.35 18.08 -11.31
CA LYS A 148 -22.10 18.85 -12.53
C LYS A 148 -21.60 17.95 -13.67
N THR A 149 -20.72 16.99 -13.37
CA THR A 149 -20.25 16.03 -14.38
C THR A 149 -21.37 15.09 -14.82
N ALA A 150 -22.18 14.59 -13.90
CA ALA A 150 -23.31 13.71 -14.19
C ALA A 150 -24.35 14.42 -15.07
N SER A 151 -24.71 15.68 -14.75
CA SER A 151 -25.63 16.47 -15.56
C SER A 151 -25.11 16.76 -16.98
N VAL A 152 -23.81 17.04 -17.14
CA VAL A 152 -23.19 17.22 -18.47
C VAL A 152 -23.22 15.92 -19.29
N LEU A 153 -23.04 14.77 -18.64
CA LEU A 153 -23.05 13.46 -19.29
C LEU A 153 -24.45 12.84 -19.44
N GLY A 154 -25.50 13.53 -18.98
CA GLY A 154 -26.88 13.01 -19.00
C GLY A 154 -27.09 11.80 -18.07
N LEU A 155 -26.25 11.64 -17.05
CA LEU A 155 -26.30 10.53 -16.12
C LEU A 155 -27.28 10.81 -14.97
N PRO A 156 -27.95 9.76 -14.41
CA PRO A 156 -28.79 9.90 -13.23
C PRO A 156 -28.03 10.50 -12.04
N LYS A 157 -28.73 11.26 -11.19
CA LYS A 157 -28.12 11.89 -10.01
C LYS A 157 -27.45 10.90 -9.05
N ASP A 158 -27.88 9.64 -9.02
CA ASP A 158 -27.30 8.60 -8.16
C ASP A 158 -26.03 7.93 -8.74
N SER A 159 -25.53 8.39 -9.90
CA SER A 159 -24.38 7.78 -10.57
C SER A 159 -23.07 7.87 -9.78
N TYR A 160 -22.98 8.76 -8.80
CA TYR A 160 -21.82 8.85 -7.89
C TYR A 160 -21.60 7.55 -7.12
N MET A 161 -22.69 6.84 -6.76
CA MET A 161 -22.59 5.55 -6.08
C MET A 161 -21.93 4.52 -6.99
N ALA A 162 -22.25 4.48 -8.28
CA ALA A 162 -21.63 3.56 -9.23
C ALA A 162 -20.12 3.83 -9.36
N VAL A 163 -19.70 5.10 -9.39
CA VAL A 163 -18.28 5.48 -9.42
C VAL A 163 -17.57 5.04 -8.14
N LEU A 164 -18.17 5.27 -6.97
CA LEU A 164 -17.62 4.82 -5.69
C LEU A 164 -17.52 3.29 -5.62
N PHE A 165 -18.55 2.56 -6.05
CA PHE A 165 -18.53 1.10 -6.11
C PHE A 165 -17.46 0.59 -7.06
N LEU A 166 -17.31 1.18 -8.24
CA LEU A 166 -16.27 0.81 -9.19
C LEU A 166 -14.87 1.06 -8.60
N TRP A 167 -14.69 2.17 -7.88
CA TRP A 167 -13.43 2.51 -7.23
C TRP A 167 -13.10 1.55 -6.08
N ILE A 168 -14.07 1.20 -5.22
CA ILE A 168 -13.91 0.20 -4.16
C ILE A 168 -13.63 -1.18 -4.77
N ALA A 169 -14.36 -1.56 -5.81
CA ALA A 169 -14.17 -2.83 -6.53
C ALA A 169 -12.77 -2.92 -7.15
N GLY A 170 -12.22 -1.80 -7.65
CA GLY A 170 -10.85 -1.73 -8.14
C GLY A 170 -9.82 -2.04 -7.06
N HIS A 171 -9.96 -1.47 -5.86
CA HIS A 171 -9.09 -1.78 -4.71
C HIS A 171 -9.26 -3.23 -4.26
N ALA A 172 -10.49 -3.76 -4.25
CA ALA A 172 -10.76 -5.16 -3.95
C ALA A 172 -10.12 -6.12 -4.95
N ALA A 173 -10.19 -5.81 -6.23
CA ALA A 173 -9.57 -6.60 -7.29
C ALA A 173 -8.03 -6.60 -7.15
N ALA A 174 -7.43 -5.43 -6.90
CA ALA A 174 -6.00 -5.31 -6.63
C ALA A 174 -5.60 -6.13 -5.39
N GLY A 175 -6.30 -5.94 -4.26
CA GLY A 175 -6.04 -6.66 -3.02
C GLY A 175 -6.16 -8.17 -3.17
N PHE A 176 -7.16 -8.65 -3.92
CA PHE A 176 -7.32 -10.07 -4.22
C PHE A 176 -6.17 -10.62 -5.09
N PHE A 177 -5.82 -9.89 -6.16
CA PHE A 177 -4.73 -10.27 -7.06
C PHE A 177 -3.39 -10.34 -6.31
N PHE A 178 -3.00 -9.26 -5.64
CA PHE A 178 -1.75 -9.20 -4.89
C PHE A 178 -1.77 -10.12 -3.66
N GLY A 179 -2.92 -10.35 -3.03
CA GLY A 179 -3.06 -11.35 -1.97
C GLY A 179 -2.72 -12.76 -2.45
N LYS A 180 -3.15 -13.14 -3.66
CA LYS A 180 -2.75 -14.41 -4.27
C LYS A 180 -1.26 -14.45 -4.61
N VAL A 181 -0.74 -13.40 -5.24
CA VAL A 181 0.68 -13.30 -5.62
C VAL A 181 1.59 -13.39 -4.39
N SER A 182 1.36 -12.56 -3.37
CA SER A 182 2.12 -12.57 -2.12
C SER A 182 2.05 -13.94 -1.43
N SER A 183 0.87 -14.56 -1.39
CA SER A 183 0.71 -15.89 -0.79
C SER A 183 1.49 -16.96 -1.54
N ALA A 184 1.51 -16.91 -2.88
CA ALA A 184 2.28 -17.82 -3.70
C ALA A 184 3.79 -17.62 -3.51
N SER A 185 4.25 -16.36 -3.48
CA SER A 185 5.65 -16.00 -3.23
C SER A 185 6.14 -16.53 -1.89
N VAL A 186 5.39 -16.31 -0.80
CA VAL A 186 5.76 -16.80 0.53
C VAL A 186 5.75 -18.33 0.60
N LYS A 187 4.78 -19.01 -0.03
CA LYS A 187 4.78 -20.48 -0.11
C LYS A 187 6.03 -21.00 -0.81
N LYS A 188 6.39 -20.41 -1.94
CA LYS A 188 7.58 -20.80 -2.71
C LYS A 188 8.86 -20.58 -1.89
N LEU A 189 9.00 -19.41 -1.27
CA LEU A 189 10.17 -19.08 -0.42
C LEU A 189 10.31 -20.05 0.75
N LYS A 190 9.21 -20.44 1.40
CA LYS A 190 9.24 -21.42 2.50
C LYS A 190 9.65 -22.83 2.06
N ASN A 191 9.56 -23.15 0.76
CA ASN A 191 10.02 -24.44 0.24
C ASN A 191 11.52 -24.42 -0.12
N GLU A 192 12.12 -23.24 -0.27
CA GLU A 192 13.52 -23.05 -0.70
C GLU A 192 14.47 -22.75 0.47
N ILE A 193 13.95 -22.40 1.65
CA ILE A 193 14.69 -22.08 2.88
C ILE A 193 14.55 -23.21 3.90
#